data_AF-W1YCJ0-F1
#
_entry.id   AF-W1YCJ0-F1
#
_cell.length_a   1.000
_cell.length_b   1.000
_cell.length_c   1.000
_cell.angle_alpha   90.00
_cell.angle_beta   90.00
_cell.angle_gamma   90.00
#
_symmetry.space_group_name_H-M   'P 1'
#
loop_
_entity.id
_entity.type
_entity.pdbx_description
1 polymer ?
#
loop_
_entity_poly.entity_id
_entity_poly.type
_entity_poly.pdbx_seq_one_letter_code
_entity_poly.pdbx_strand_id
1 'polypeptide(L)'
;NDATMNEGAGKFNGMTREEARKQVVAELKELGLLEKIDDHDHAVGHCSRCNTIIEPMVSKQWFVDMKPLAEPALKVVKDHEVEFVPERFTKTYVNWLENIRDWTISRQLWWGHRIPAWYCDDCGKTIVSREDITEC
;
A
#
# COMPACT_ATOMS: atom_id res chain seq x y z
N ASN A 1 5.79 -10.58 8.74
CA ASN A 1 5.99 -11.19 7.42
C ASN A 1 7.36 -10.78 6.93
N ASP A 2 8.21 -11.74 6.62
CA ASP A 2 9.67 -11.62 6.42
C ASP A 2 10.09 -11.76 4.95
N ALA A 3 9.12 -11.78 4.04
CA ALA A 3 9.31 -12.02 2.60
C ALA A 3 9.84 -13.43 2.25
N THR A 4 9.62 -14.39 3.14
CA THR A 4 9.79 -15.81 2.84
C THR A 4 8.60 -16.32 2.01
N MET A 5 8.89 -17.13 0.99
CA MET A 5 7.89 -17.74 0.12
C MET A 5 7.00 -18.71 0.92
N ASN A 6 5.69 -18.64 0.68
CA ASN A 6 4.71 -19.48 1.38
C ASN A 6 4.47 -20.83 0.68
N GLU A 7 3.58 -21.64 1.24
CA GLU A 7 3.21 -22.97 0.76
C GLU A 7 2.70 -22.97 -0.70
N GLY A 8 2.07 -21.87 -1.14
CA GLY A 8 1.59 -21.70 -2.50
C GLY A 8 2.72 -21.56 -3.54
N ALA A 9 3.96 -21.35 -3.11
CA ALA A 9 5.13 -21.29 -3.98
C ALA A 9 5.66 -22.69 -4.37
N GLY A 10 5.03 -23.77 -3.89
CA GLY A 10 5.43 -25.13 -4.21
C GLY A 10 6.86 -25.43 -3.75
N LYS A 11 7.75 -25.80 -4.68
CA LYS A 11 9.14 -26.15 -4.37
C LYS A 11 10.00 -24.99 -3.84
N PHE A 12 9.54 -23.75 -3.97
CA PHE A 12 10.23 -22.58 -3.42
C PHE A 12 9.76 -22.23 -2.01
N ASN A 13 8.80 -22.98 -1.45
CA ASN A 13 8.29 -22.75 -0.10
C ASN A 13 9.44 -22.74 0.93
N GLY A 14 9.44 -21.74 1.82
CA GLY A 14 10.47 -21.55 2.84
C GLY A 14 11.75 -20.86 2.36
N MET A 15 11.89 -20.57 1.07
CA MET A 15 13.01 -19.78 0.55
C MET A 15 12.76 -18.29 0.72
N THR A 16 13.83 -17.50 0.84
CA THR A 16 13.72 -16.04 0.70
C THR A 16 13.35 -15.67 -0.74
N ARG A 17 12.73 -14.50 -0.94
CA ARG A 17 12.42 -14.01 -2.30
C ARG A 17 13.66 -13.93 -3.20
N GLU A 18 14.83 -13.59 -2.65
CA GLU A 18 16.08 -13.47 -3.42
C GLU A 18 16.62 -14.83 -3.87
N GLU A 19 16.54 -15.84 -3.01
CA GLU A 19 16.90 -17.23 -3.33
C GLU A 19 15.94 -17.81 -4.37
N ALA A 20 14.64 -17.66 -4.13
CA ALA A 20 13.59 -18.13 -5.03
C ALA A 20 13.76 -17.51 -6.43
N ARG A 21 14.06 -16.20 -6.52
CA ARG A 21 14.31 -15.52 -7.80
C ARG A 21 15.46 -16.15 -8.59
N LYS A 22 16.59 -16.46 -7.93
CA LYS A 22 17.74 -17.09 -8.60
C LYS A 22 17.40 -18.50 -9.09
N GLN A 23 16.69 -19.27 -8.28
CA GLN A 23 16.33 -20.63 -8.62
C GLN A 23 15.30 -20.70 -9.76
N VAL A 24 14.30 -19.82 -9.77
CA VAL A 24 13.34 -19.70 -10.87
C VAL A 24 14.05 -19.45 -12.20
N VAL A 25 15.04 -18.55 -12.24
CA VAL A 25 15.81 -18.28 -13.47
C VAL A 25 16.61 -19.49 -13.91
N ALA A 26 17.22 -20.23 -12.98
CA ALA A 26 17.98 -21.45 -13.30
C ALA A 26 17.07 -22.52 -13.93
N GLU A 27 15.89 -22.74 -13.36
CA GLU A 27 14.95 -23.74 -13.88
C GLU A 27 14.34 -23.35 -15.22
N LEU A 28 14.04 -22.07 -15.44
CA LEU A 28 13.59 -21.60 -16.76
C LEU A 28 14.65 -21.87 -17.83
N LYS A 29 15.94 -21.76 -17.48
CA LYS A 29 17.05 -22.12 -18.37
C LYS A 29 17.11 -23.62 -18.63
N GLU A 30 16.97 -24.45 -17.59
CA GLU A 30 16.97 -25.92 -17.73
C GLU A 30 15.80 -26.44 -18.58
N LEU A 31 14.63 -25.82 -18.45
CA LEU A 31 13.44 -26.15 -19.23
C LEU A 31 13.48 -25.60 -20.67
N GLY A 32 14.50 -24.82 -21.04
CA GLY A 32 14.59 -24.17 -22.35
C GLY A 32 13.54 -23.08 -22.58
N LEU A 33 12.96 -22.53 -21.50
CA LEU A 33 11.94 -21.47 -21.53
C LEU A 33 12.56 -20.05 -21.39
N LEU A 34 13.87 -19.97 -21.16
CA LEU A 34 14.60 -18.71 -21.05
C LEU A 34 15.16 -18.29 -22.41
N GLU A 35 14.58 -17.24 -23.00
CA GLU A 35 15.04 -16.68 -24.27
C GLU A 35 16.30 -15.81 -24.11
N LYS A 36 16.28 -14.86 -23.18
CA LYS A 36 17.35 -13.86 -23.01
C LYS A 36 17.41 -13.34 -21.58
N ILE A 37 18.60 -12.91 -21.16
CA ILE A 37 18.83 -12.12 -19.94
C ILE A 37 19.54 -10.83 -20.37
N ASP A 38 18.99 -9.68 -19.97
CA ASP A 38 19.55 -8.36 -20.23
C ASP A 38 19.55 -7.51 -18.97
N ASP A 39 20.53 -6.62 -18.87
CA ASP A 39 20.54 -5.57 -17.86
C ASP A 39 19.50 -4.51 -18.20
N HIS A 40 18.71 -4.10 -17.21
CA HIS A 40 17.63 -3.13 -17.38
C HIS A 40 17.54 -2.16 -16.21
N ASP A 41 17.83 -0.89 -16.49
CA ASP A 41 17.64 0.20 -15.56
C ASP A 41 16.15 0.57 -15.48
N HIS A 42 15.61 0.50 -14.26
CA HIS A 42 14.23 0.86 -13.98
C HIS A 42 14.07 1.44 -12.58
N ALA A 43 12.93 2.10 -12.34
CA ALA A 43 12.61 2.66 -11.04
C ALA A 43 12.05 1.59 -10.09
N VAL A 44 12.75 1.35 -8.99
CA VAL A 44 12.31 0.43 -7.92
C VAL A 44 11.80 1.25 -6.73
N GLY A 45 10.64 0.87 -6.20
CA GLY A 45 10.06 1.52 -5.02
C GLY A 45 10.83 1.18 -3.74
N HIS A 46 11.22 2.20 -2.99
CA HIS A 46 11.95 2.05 -1.72
C HIS A 46 11.19 2.70 -0.57
N CYS A 47 11.33 2.13 0.63
CA CYS A 47 10.81 2.72 1.85
C CYS A 47 11.49 4.07 2.09
N SER A 48 10.69 5.14 2.21
CA SER A 48 11.21 6.50 2.41
C SER A 48 11.99 6.69 3.72
N ARG A 49 11.93 5.74 4.66
CA ARG A 49 12.63 5.81 5.96
C ARG A 49 13.86 4.92 6.03
N CYS A 50 13.74 3.63 5.70
CA CYS A 50 14.83 2.66 5.83
C CYS A 50 15.46 2.25 4.49
N ASN A 51 14.95 2.79 3.37
CA ASN A 51 15.45 2.55 2.03
C ASN A 51 15.45 1.06 1.58
N THR A 52 14.70 0.19 2.25
CA THR A 52 14.50 -1.18 1.79
C THR A 52 13.51 -1.21 0.61
N ILE A 53 13.70 -2.15 -0.32
CA ILE A 53 12.80 -2.35 -1.46
C ILE A 53 11.41 -2.74 -0.95
N ILE A 54 10.38 -2.02 -1.40
CA ILE A 54 8.97 -2.29 -1.06
C ILE A 54 8.44 -3.38 -1.98
N GLU A 55 7.78 -4.38 -1.39
CA GLU A 55 7.05 -5.41 -2.12
C GLU A 55 5.54 -5.21 -1.93
N PRO A 56 4.75 -5.22 -3.02
CA PRO A 56 3.30 -5.17 -2.91
C PRO A 56 2.77 -6.51 -2.38
N MET A 57 1.92 -6.44 -1.36
CA MET A 57 1.23 -7.60 -0.81
C MET A 57 -0.21 -7.24 -0.49
N VAL A 58 -1.15 -8.10 -0.87
CA VAL A 58 -2.56 -7.92 -0.55
C VAL A 58 -2.76 -8.16 0.95
N SER A 59 -3.36 -7.18 1.63
CA SER A 59 -3.64 -7.24 3.06
C SER A 59 -4.95 -6.49 3.35
N LYS A 60 -5.73 -6.97 4.32
CA LYS A 60 -6.89 -6.24 4.84
C LYS A 60 -6.39 -5.03 5.63
N GLN A 61 -6.85 -3.84 5.24
CA GLN A 61 -6.41 -2.56 5.81
C GLN A 61 -7.62 -1.61 5.94
N TRP A 62 -7.47 -0.55 6.74
CA TRP A 62 -8.45 0.52 6.87
C TRP A 62 -8.19 1.60 5.83
N PHE A 63 -9.22 2.00 5.11
CA PHE A 63 -9.18 3.00 4.07
C PHE A 63 -10.20 4.10 4.33
N VAL A 64 -9.92 5.28 3.80
CA VAL A 64 -10.87 6.38 3.69
C VAL A 64 -11.25 6.53 2.23
N ASP A 65 -12.55 6.54 1.93
CA ASP A 65 -13.06 6.91 0.61
C ASP A 65 -12.74 8.38 0.35
N MET A 66 -11.76 8.61 -0.53
CA MET A 66 -11.19 9.95 -0.72
C MET A 66 -12.00 10.79 -1.68
N LYS A 67 -12.78 10.17 -2.57
CA LYS A 67 -13.53 10.89 -3.60
C LYS A 67 -14.49 11.94 -3.03
N PRO A 68 -15.38 11.64 -2.07
CA PRO A 68 -16.28 12.64 -1.49
C PRO A 68 -15.54 13.71 -0.67
N LEU A 69 -14.32 13.43 -0.21
CA LEU A 69 -13.48 14.41 0.50
C LEU A 69 -12.72 15.32 -0.46
N ALA A 70 -12.35 14.83 -1.64
CA ALA A 70 -11.63 15.58 -2.66
C ALA A 70 -12.52 16.60 -3.37
N GLU A 71 -13.80 16.28 -3.57
CA GLU A 71 -14.77 17.17 -4.24
C GLU A 71 -14.89 18.57 -3.60
N PRO A 72 -15.17 18.73 -2.30
CA PRO A 72 -15.25 20.06 -1.68
C PRO A 72 -13.89 20.77 -1.67
N ALA A 73 -12.80 20.02 -1.54
CA ALA A 73 -11.44 20.56 -1.55
C ALA A 73 -11.04 21.13 -2.93
N LEU A 74 -11.47 20.47 -4.01
CA LEU A 74 -11.35 20.98 -5.38
C LEU A 74 -12.23 22.21 -5.62
N LYS A 75 -13.45 22.21 -5.08
CA LYS A 75 -14.41 23.31 -5.27
C LYS A 75 -13.87 24.64 -4.76
N VAL A 76 -13.38 24.70 -3.52
CA VAL A 76 -12.89 25.96 -2.92
C VAL A 76 -11.71 26.57 -3.68
N VAL A 77 -10.89 25.75 -4.33
CA VAL A 77 -9.78 26.22 -5.17
C VAL A 77 -10.28 26.67 -6.54
N LYS A 78 -11.26 25.97 -7.13
CA LYS A 78 -11.89 26.36 -8.41
C LYS A 78 -12.69 27.66 -8.29
N ASP A 79 -13.29 27.90 -7.13
CA ASP A 79 -14.10 29.11 -6.84
C ASP A 79 -13.24 30.28 -6.35
N HIS A 80 -11.91 30.14 -6.32
CA HIS A 80 -10.96 31.15 -5.81
C HIS A 80 -11.20 31.56 -4.35
N GLU A 81 -11.88 30.72 -3.56
CA GLU A 81 -11.97 30.90 -2.10
C GLU A 81 -10.62 30.59 -1.43
N VAL A 82 -9.82 29.71 -2.04
CA VAL A 82 -8.44 29.41 -1.66
C VAL A 82 -7.50 29.63 -2.85
N GLU A 83 -6.49 30.46 -2.65
CA GLU A 83 -5.48 30.77 -3.66
C GLU A 83 -4.10 30.26 -3.23
N PHE A 84 -3.41 29.57 -4.14
CA PHE A 84 -2.03 29.13 -3.91
C PHE A 84 -1.04 30.20 -4.36
N VAL A 85 0.01 30.40 -3.57
CA VAL A 85 1.14 31.28 -3.91
C VAL A 85 2.44 30.47 -3.95
N PRO A 86 3.13 30.38 -5.11
CA PRO A 86 2.74 30.89 -6.44
C PRO A 86 1.61 30.08 -7.09
N GLU A 87 0.82 30.76 -7.95
CA GLU A 87 -0.39 30.23 -8.59
C GLU A 87 -0.19 28.91 -9.36
N ARG A 88 1.01 28.67 -9.91
CA ARG A 88 1.35 27.43 -10.62
C ARG A 88 1.08 26.16 -9.81
N PHE A 89 1.08 26.23 -8.48
CA PHE A 89 0.81 25.08 -7.61
C PHE A 89 -0.65 24.63 -7.63
N THR A 90 -1.59 25.50 -8.01
CA THR A 90 -3.01 25.15 -8.20
C THR A 90 -3.17 23.97 -9.14
N LYS A 91 -2.43 23.96 -10.27
CA LYS A 91 -2.48 22.85 -11.24
C LYS A 91 -2.00 21.54 -10.62
N THR A 92 -0.92 21.55 -9.86
CA THR A 92 -0.39 20.35 -9.19
C THR A 92 -1.39 19.80 -8.17
N TYR A 93 -1.99 20.69 -7.37
CA TYR A 93 -2.99 20.32 -6.39
C TYR A 93 -4.24 19.70 -7.02
N VAL A 94 -4.80 20.34 -8.05
CA VAL A 94 -5.97 19.85 -8.78
C VAL A 94 -5.68 18.50 -9.41
N ASN A 95 -4.57 18.38 -10.14
CA ASN A 95 -4.17 17.11 -10.76
C ASN A 95 -4.03 15.98 -9.73
N TRP A 96 -3.52 16.26 -8.53
CA TRP A 96 -3.37 15.27 -7.47
C TRP A 96 -4.72 14.80 -6.94
N LEU A 97 -5.64 15.73 -6.64
CA LEU A 97 -6.97 15.40 -6.11
C LEU A 97 -7.88 14.74 -7.16
N GLU A 98 -7.78 15.11 -8.43
CA GLU A 98 -8.58 14.48 -9.51
C GLU A 98 -8.19 13.02 -9.76
N ASN A 99 -6.94 12.64 -9.43
CA ASN A 99 -6.42 11.27 -9.60
C ASN A 99 -6.22 10.54 -8.26
N ILE A 100 -6.79 11.06 -7.17
CA ILE A 100 -6.58 10.50 -5.84
C ILE A 100 -7.19 9.10 -5.73
N ARG A 101 -6.52 8.23 -4.97
CA ARG A 101 -7.02 6.91 -4.60
C ARG A 101 -7.37 6.90 -3.12
N ASP A 102 -8.19 5.94 -2.72
CA ASP A 102 -8.55 5.74 -1.31
C ASP A 102 -7.31 5.64 -0.42
N TRP A 103 -7.34 6.40 0.66
CA TRP A 103 -6.18 6.55 1.51
C TRP A 103 -6.15 5.44 2.54
N THR A 104 -5.14 4.57 2.45
CA THR A 104 -4.86 3.61 3.51
C THR A 104 -4.40 4.36 4.76
N ILE A 105 -5.17 4.29 5.84
CA ILE A 105 -4.87 4.96 7.12
C ILE A 105 -4.28 4.01 8.17
N SER A 106 -4.49 2.70 8.06
CA SER A 106 -3.88 1.73 8.98
C SER A 106 -2.39 1.56 8.73
N ARG A 107 -1.65 1.37 9.82
CA ARG A 107 -0.20 1.12 9.82
C ARG A 107 0.13 0.06 10.86
N GLN A 108 1.04 -0.86 10.55
CA GLN A 108 1.54 -1.87 11.48
C GLN A 108 2.77 -1.32 12.20
N LEU A 109 2.56 -0.27 13.00
CA LEU A 109 3.59 0.41 13.79
C LEU A 109 3.24 0.35 15.27
N TRP A 110 4.28 0.39 16.11
CA TRP A 110 4.12 0.49 17.57
C TRP A 110 3.77 1.90 18.02
N TRP A 111 4.25 2.91 17.29
CA TRP A 111 4.06 4.32 17.63
C TRP A 111 3.00 4.96 16.75
N GLY A 112 1.94 5.46 17.39
CA GLY A 112 0.83 6.15 16.74
C GLY A 112 -0.45 6.00 17.54
N HIS A 113 -1.52 6.65 17.06
CA HIS A 113 -2.84 6.46 17.65
C HIS A 113 -3.41 5.11 17.22
N ARG A 114 -3.94 4.35 18.18
CA ARG A 114 -4.72 3.15 17.90
C ARG A 114 -5.98 3.55 17.13
N ILE A 115 -6.25 2.87 16.01
CA ILE A 115 -7.56 2.97 15.35
C ILE A 115 -8.60 2.40 16.31
N PRO A 116 -9.66 3.13 16.67
CA PRO A 116 -10.61 2.69 17.68
C PRO A 116 -11.65 1.74 17.04
N ALA A 117 -11.13 0.60 16.62
CA ALA A 117 -11.89 -0.53 16.11
C ALA A 117 -11.62 -1.75 17.01
N TRP A 118 -12.67 -2.51 17.24
CA TRP A 118 -12.67 -3.74 18.01
C TRP A 118 -13.30 -4.85 17.17
N TYR A 119 -12.82 -6.07 17.36
CA TYR A 119 -13.29 -7.25 16.64
C TYR A 119 -13.74 -8.27 17.67
N CYS A 120 -14.97 -8.76 17.54
CA CYS A 120 -15.47 -9.84 18.39
C CYS A 120 -15.19 -11.18 17.73
N ASP A 121 -14.43 -12.05 18.41
CA ASP A 121 -14.10 -13.38 17.91
C ASP A 121 -15.29 -14.35 17.92
N ASP A 122 -16.28 -14.13 18.81
CA ASP A 122 -17.45 -15.01 18.92
C ASP A 122 -18.48 -14.77 17.80
N CYS A 123 -18.77 -13.50 17.48
CA CYS A 123 -19.81 -13.15 16.50
C CYS A 123 -19.27 -12.54 15.20
N GLY A 124 -17.96 -12.30 15.11
CA GLY A 124 -17.29 -11.75 13.93
C GLY A 124 -17.58 -10.27 13.63
N LYS A 125 -18.29 -9.56 14.51
CA LYS A 125 -18.59 -8.14 14.32
C LYS A 125 -17.35 -7.28 14.48
N THR A 126 -17.26 -6.24 13.63
CA THR A 126 -16.32 -5.12 13.81
C THR A 126 -17.08 -3.93 14.39
N ILE A 127 -16.64 -3.43 15.53
CA ILE A 127 -17.25 -2.31 16.26
C ILE A 127 -16.29 -1.13 16.19
N VAL A 128 -16.79 0.06 15.86
CA VAL A 128 -16.00 1.31 15.81
C VAL A 128 -16.68 2.31 16.74
N SER A 129 -15.92 2.84 17.71
CA SER A 129 -16.45 3.69 18.78
C SER A 129 -15.43 4.75 19.17
N ARG A 130 -15.89 5.89 19.71
CA ARG A 130 -14.99 6.88 20.31
C ARG A 130 -14.67 6.57 21.77
N GLU A 131 -15.54 5.79 22.40
CA GLU A 131 -15.45 5.37 23.80
C GLU A 131 -15.11 3.89 23.87
N ASP A 132 -14.53 3.46 24.99
CA ASP A 132 -14.20 2.06 25.22
C ASP A 132 -15.46 1.21 25.28
N ILE A 133 -15.43 0.06 24.61
CA ILE A 133 -16.52 -0.90 24.62
C ILE A 133 -16.37 -1.85 25.82
N THR A 134 -17.49 -2.13 26.48
CA THR A 134 -17.56 -3.11 27.58
C THR A 134 -18.26 -4.40 27.20
N GLU A 135 -19.01 -4.36 26.09
CA GLU A 135 -19.84 -5.46 25.59
C GLU A 135 -19.73 -5.52 24.05
N CYS A 136 -20.17 -6.65 23.50
CA CYS A 136 -20.20 -6.92 22.07
C CYS A 136 -21.53 -6.51 21.42
#